data_AF-Q7X5F8-F1
#
_entry.id   AF-Q7X5F8-F1
#
_cell.length_a   1.000
_cell.length_b   1.000
_cell.length_c   1.000
_cell.angle_alpha   90.00
_cell.angle_beta   90.00
_cell.angle_gamma   90.00
#
_symmetry.space_group_name_H-M   'P 1'
#
loop_
_entity.id
_entity.type
_entity.pdbx_description
1 polymer ?
#
loop_
_entity_poly.entity_id
_entity_poly.type
_entity_poly.pdbx_seq_one_letter_code
_entity_poly.pdbx_strand_id
1 'polypeptide(L)'
;FEATNTNGVYLAWEVEGTDLAETVANIRRYQMFGINLSMPYKEQVIPYLDQLSEEARLIGAVNTVVNRDGTLIGYNTDGKGFFKSLPSFKISGKRMVLLGAGGAAKAILVQAILDGVSQVSVFVRSASIEKTRPYLEKLQNETGFKADL
;
A
#
# COMPACT_ATOMS: atom_id res chain seq x y z
N PHE A 1 -22.44 0.52 1.75
CA PHE A 1 -23.06 0.98 3.01
C PHE A 1 -24.53 0.59 3.09
N GLU A 2 -25.33 0.84 2.05
CA GLU A 2 -26.74 0.42 1.98
C GLU A 2 -26.95 -1.08 2.24
N ALA A 3 -26.24 -1.95 1.51
CA ALA A 3 -26.36 -3.41 1.66
C ALA A 3 -26.06 -3.95 3.08
N THR A 4 -25.35 -3.18 3.91
CA THR A 4 -24.98 -3.53 5.30
C THR A 4 -25.73 -2.69 6.32
N ASN A 5 -26.74 -1.91 5.91
CA ASN A 5 -27.47 -0.94 6.74
C ASN A 5 -26.56 -0.02 7.57
N THR A 6 -25.42 0.37 6.99
CA THR A 6 -24.45 1.25 7.62
C THR A 6 -24.74 2.68 7.21
N ASN A 7 -24.90 3.60 8.18
CA ASN A 7 -25.08 5.02 7.89
C ASN A 7 -23.74 5.65 7.43
N GLY A 8 -23.47 5.60 6.13
CA GLY A 8 -22.26 6.14 5.55
C GLY A 8 -22.43 6.44 4.07
N VAL A 9 -21.66 7.41 3.58
CA VAL A 9 -21.58 7.76 2.17
C VAL A 9 -20.11 7.70 1.72
N TYR A 10 -19.89 7.35 0.47
CA TYR A 10 -18.57 7.35 -0.15
C TYR A 10 -18.57 8.40 -1.27
N LEU A 11 -17.72 9.41 -1.14
CA LEU A 11 -17.64 10.53 -2.07
C LEU A 11 -16.20 10.64 -2.61
N ALA A 12 -16.09 11.10 -3.86
CA ALA A 12 -14.81 11.44 -4.47
C ALA A 12 -14.63 12.96 -4.45
N TRP A 13 -13.44 13.42 -4.09
CA TRP A 13 -13.05 14.82 -4.14
C TRP A 13 -11.76 14.96 -4.93
N GLU A 14 -11.72 15.98 -5.79
CA GLU A 14 -10.47 16.48 -6.34
C GLU A 14 -9.85 17.39 -5.30
N VAL A 15 -8.68 17.00 -4.82
CA VAL A 15 -7.93 17.71 -3.80
C VAL A 15 -6.64 18.16 -4.46
N GLU A 16 -6.25 19.42 -4.30
CA GLU A 16 -4.95 19.91 -4.74
C GLU A 16 -3.84 19.45 -3.79
N GLY A 17 -2.62 19.30 -4.30
CA GLY A 17 -1.51 18.79 -3.47
C GLY A 17 -1.20 19.67 -2.25
N THR A 18 -1.44 20.97 -2.34
CA THR A 18 -1.31 21.93 -1.23
C THR A 18 -2.29 21.68 -0.10
N ASP A 19 -3.43 21.06 -0.39
CA ASP A 19 -4.56 20.93 0.52
C ASP A 19 -4.60 19.55 1.19
N LEU A 20 -3.66 18.66 0.87
CA LEU A 20 -3.62 17.29 1.40
C LEU A 20 -3.54 17.26 2.93
N ALA A 21 -2.71 18.11 3.52
CA ALA A 21 -2.53 18.16 4.98
C ALA A 21 -3.84 18.54 5.69
N GLU A 22 -4.51 19.58 5.19
CA GLU A 22 -5.79 20.05 5.74
C GLU A 22 -6.90 19.02 5.50
N THR A 23 -6.94 18.40 4.32
CA THR A 23 -7.88 17.32 3.99
C THR A 23 -7.76 16.15 4.96
N VAL A 24 -6.53 15.73 5.27
CA VAL A 24 -6.28 14.65 6.25
C VAL A 24 -6.66 15.09 7.67
N ALA A 25 -6.40 16.34 8.05
CA ALA A 25 -6.83 16.89 9.34
C ALA A 25 -8.36 16.88 9.50
N ASN A 26 -9.11 17.13 8.41
CA ASN A 26 -10.57 17.12 8.41
C ASN A 26 -11.17 15.74 8.75
N ILE A 27 -10.45 14.65 8.49
CA ILE A 27 -10.87 13.29 8.89
C ILE A 27 -11.12 13.23 10.40
N ARG A 28 -10.20 13.81 11.18
CA ARG A 28 -10.32 13.89 12.65
C ARG A 28 -11.43 14.87 13.04
N ARG A 29 -11.43 16.06 12.44
CA ARG A 29 -12.37 17.15 12.75
C ARG A 29 -13.83 16.73 12.63
N TYR A 30 -14.16 15.99 11.56
CA TYR A 30 -15.52 15.57 11.26
C TYR A 30 -15.81 14.12 11.65
N GLN A 31 -14.88 13.46 12.37
CA GLN A 31 -14.99 12.06 12.78
C GLN A 31 -15.35 11.13 11.62
N MET A 32 -14.74 11.36 10.46
CA MET A 32 -14.93 10.52 9.28
C MET A 32 -14.41 9.11 9.54
N PHE A 33 -15.00 8.09 8.91
CA PHE A 33 -14.50 6.71 8.98
C PHE A 33 -13.06 6.57 8.48
N GLY A 34 -12.68 7.38 7.50
CA GLY A 34 -11.41 7.28 6.80
C GLY A 34 -11.51 7.81 5.39
N ILE A 35 -10.47 7.58 4.60
CA ILE A 35 -10.42 7.95 3.18
C ILE A 35 -9.64 6.90 2.38
N ASN A 36 -9.93 6.84 1.08
CA ASN A 36 -9.03 6.22 0.12
C ASN A 36 -8.23 7.29 -0.64
N LEU A 37 -7.04 6.91 -1.06
CA LEU A 37 -6.09 7.80 -1.73
C LEU A 37 -5.60 7.16 -3.03
N SER A 38 -5.51 7.98 -4.07
CA SER A 38 -4.93 7.62 -5.36
C SER A 38 -3.72 8.49 -5.69
N MET A 39 -3.18 8.36 -6.90
CA MET A 39 -2.08 9.22 -7.36
C MET A 39 -2.48 10.71 -7.27
N PRO A 40 -1.54 11.61 -6.89
CA PRO A 40 -0.16 11.38 -6.47
C PRO A 40 0.02 11.16 -4.94
N TYR A 41 -1.07 10.99 -4.19
CA TYR A 41 -1.08 11.13 -2.72
C TYR A 41 -0.63 9.93 -1.91
N LYS A 42 -0.48 8.75 -2.55
CA LYS A 42 -0.20 7.52 -1.79
C LYS A 42 1.08 7.57 -0.95
N GLU A 43 2.10 8.30 -1.41
CA GLU A 43 3.35 8.48 -0.66
C GLU A 43 3.31 9.75 0.22
N GLN A 44 2.71 10.82 -0.32
CA GLN A 44 2.68 12.15 0.31
C GLN A 44 1.83 12.22 1.58
N VAL A 45 0.89 11.30 1.77
CA VAL A 45 0.02 11.29 2.94
C VAL A 45 0.73 10.83 4.22
N ILE A 46 1.80 10.02 4.08
CA ILE A 46 2.42 9.30 5.20
C ILE A 46 2.80 10.22 6.38
N PRO A 47 3.39 11.41 6.17
CA PRO A 47 3.74 12.32 7.28
C PRO A 47 2.55 12.82 8.10
N TYR A 48 1.31 12.68 7.61
CA TYR A 48 0.10 13.17 8.28
C TYR A 48 -0.64 12.06 9.06
N LEU A 49 -0.11 10.83 9.06
CA LEU A 49 -0.71 9.67 9.72
C LEU A 49 0.02 9.34 11.03
N ASP A 50 -0.71 8.76 11.98
CA ASP A 50 -0.15 8.41 13.29
C ASP A 50 0.54 7.04 13.27
N GLN A 51 0.00 6.12 12.47
CA GLN A 51 0.49 4.75 12.37
C GLN A 51 0.40 4.23 10.93
N LEU A 52 1.25 3.26 10.62
CA LEU A 52 1.20 2.50 9.39
C LEU A 52 1.09 1.01 9.72
N SER A 53 0.26 0.31 8.95
CA SER A 53 0.34 -1.14 8.84
C SER A 53 1.72 -1.56 8.31
N GLU A 54 2.12 -2.80 8.63
CA GLU A 54 3.41 -3.34 8.23
C GLU A 54 3.59 -3.31 6.71
N GLU A 55 2.56 -3.72 5.96
CA GLU A 55 2.57 -3.70 4.50
C GLU A 55 2.73 -2.27 3.96
N ALA A 56 2.00 -1.30 4.51
CA ALA A 56 2.09 0.09 4.05
C ALA A 56 3.47 0.69 4.31
N ARG A 57 4.07 0.36 5.46
CA ARG A 57 5.42 0.79 5.85
C ARG A 57 6.49 0.23 4.91
N LEU A 58 6.40 -1.06 4.59
CA LEU A 58 7.32 -1.76 3.68
C LEU A 58 7.19 -1.25 2.24
N ILE A 59 5.96 -1.04 1.76
CA ILE A 59 5.68 -0.51 0.42
C ILE A 59 6.14 0.96 0.31
N GLY A 60 6.01 1.72 1.40
CA GLY A 60 6.21 3.17 1.40
C GLY A 60 5.05 3.93 0.77
N ALA A 61 3.85 3.36 0.74
CA ALA A 61 2.67 3.97 0.14
C ALA A 61 1.37 3.51 0.82
N VAL A 62 0.44 4.43 1.01
CA VAL A 62 -0.89 4.24 1.63
C VAL A 62 -1.97 4.52 0.60
N ASN A 63 -2.92 3.60 0.42
CA ASN A 63 -4.11 3.82 -0.43
C ASN A 63 -5.40 3.91 0.39
N THR A 64 -5.33 3.64 1.70
CA THR A 64 -6.47 3.56 2.61
C THR A 64 -6.06 4.09 3.97
N VAL A 65 -6.76 5.09 4.48
CA VAL A 65 -6.59 5.61 5.84
C VAL A 65 -7.85 5.27 6.62
N VAL A 66 -7.68 4.69 7.80
CA VAL A 66 -8.79 4.41 8.73
C VAL A 66 -8.60 5.28 9.96
N ASN A 67 -9.68 5.95 10.37
CA ASN A 67 -9.73 6.69 11.62
C ASN A 67 -10.24 5.77 12.74
N ARG A 68 -9.42 5.55 13.76
CA ARG A 68 -9.80 4.84 14.99
C ARG A 68 -9.74 5.80 16.15
N ASP A 69 -10.90 6.37 16.50
CA ASP A 69 -11.05 7.29 17.64
C ASP A 69 -10.04 8.45 17.62
N GLY A 70 -9.80 9.03 16.44
CA GLY A 70 -8.86 10.13 16.22
C GLY A 70 -7.45 9.69 15.80
N THR A 71 -7.12 8.40 15.92
CA THR A 71 -5.86 7.81 15.45
C THR A 71 -5.98 7.43 13.98
N LEU A 72 -5.23 8.08 13.10
CA LEU A 72 -5.21 7.80 11.67
C LEU A 72 -4.17 6.72 11.34
N ILE A 73 -4.66 5.59 10.84
CA ILE A 73 -3.84 4.43 10.50
C ILE A 73 -3.83 4.22 8.99
N GLY A 74 -2.64 4.19 8.39
CA GLY A 74 -2.43 3.96 6.97
C GLY A 74 -2.29 2.48 6.58
N TYR A 75 -3.01 2.10 5.53
CA TYR A 75 -3.00 0.76 4.95
C TYR A 75 -2.74 0.82 3.44
N ASN A 76 -2.23 -0.29 2.92
CA ASN A 76 -2.16 -0.54 1.49
C ASN A 76 -2.90 -1.84 1.15
N THR A 77 -4.06 -1.71 0.53
CA THR A 77 -4.92 -2.87 0.24
C THR A 77 -4.66 -3.49 -1.13
N ASP A 78 -3.79 -2.89 -1.97
CA ASP A 78 -3.59 -3.34 -3.35
C ASP A 78 -2.98 -4.75 -3.40
N GLY A 79 -1.95 -5.03 -2.58
CA GLY A 79 -1.28 -6.32 -2.53
C GLY A 79 -2.18 -7.44 -1.97
N LYS A 80 -2.80 -7.19 -0.82
CA LYS A 80 -3.78 -8.10 -0.21
C LYS A 80 -4.98 -8.35 -1.13
N GLY A 81 -5.45 -7.31 -1.82
CA GLY A 81 -6.53 -7.40 -2.80
C GLY A 81 -6.17 -8.31 -3.97
N PHE A 82 -4.93 -8.21 -4.49
CA PHE A 82 -4.44 -9.08 -5.56
C PHE A 82 -4.45 -10.56 -5.16
N PHE A 83 -3.89 -10.93 -4.01
CA PHE A 83 -3.89 -12.34 -3.60
C PHE A 83 -5.29 -12.84 -3.24
N LYS A 84 -6.16 -11.98 -2.69
CA LYS A 84 -7.57 -12.33 -2.45
C LYS A 84 -8.37 -12.59 -3.73
N SER A 85 -8.00 -11.99 -4.86
CA SER A 85 -8.65 -12.27 -6.15
C SER A 85 -8.25 -13.63 -6.74
N LEU A 86 -7.29 -14.33 -6.12
CA LEU A 86 -6.82 -15.67 -6.49
C LEU A 86 -7.23 -16.70 -5.41
N PRO A 87 -8.53 -17.01 -5.24
CA PRO A 87 -9.06 -17.70 -4.04
C PRO A 87 -8.50 -19.12 -3.82
N SER A 88 -8.07 -19.81 -4.87
CA SER A 88 -7.51 -21.16 -4.80
C SER A 88 -5.98 -21.20 -4.85
N PHE A 89 -5.32 -20.04 -4.81
CA PHE A 89 -3.87 -19.92 -4.89
C PHE A 89 -3.29 -19.45 -3.56
N LYS A 90 -2.22 -20.10 -3.13
CA LYS A 90 -1.40 -19.67 -1.99
C LYS A 90 0.03 -19.50 -2.46
N ILE A 91 0.63 -18.33 -2.22
CA ILE A 91 2.00 -18.05 -2.63
C ILE A 91 3.06 -18.67 -1.71
N SER A 92 2.66 -19.04 -0.49
CA SER A 92 3.56 -19.63 0.51
C SER A 92 4.36 -20.81 -0.04
N GLY A 93 5.70 -20.74 0.11
CA GLY A 93 6.63 -21.76 -0.38
C GLY A 93 6.78 -21.84 -1.91
N LYS A 94 6.19 -20.92 -2.67
CA LYS A 94 6.28 -20.88 -4.13
C LYS A 94 7.26 -19.81 -4.61
N ARG A 95 7.61 -19.88 -5.90
CA ARG A 95 8.42 -18.89 -6.60
C ARG A 95 7.54 -17.97 -7.45
N MET A 96 7.89 -16.69 -7.50
CA MET A 96 7.17 -15.68 -8.27
C MET A 96 8.11 -14.99 -9.26
N VAL A 97 7.62 -14.76 -10.48
CA VAL A 97 8.21 -13.79 -11.40
C VAL A 97 7.32 -12.56 -11.37
N LEU A 98 7.91 -11.40 -11.07
CA LEU A 98 7.21 -10.13 -10.98
C LEU A 98 7.69 -9.20 -12.09
N LEU A 99 6.77 -8.67 -12.88
CA LEU A 99 7.08 -7.72 -13.94
C LEU A 99 6.78 -6.30 -13.47
N GLY A 100 7.83 -5.48 -13.33
CA GLY A 100 7.76 -4.08 -12.94
C GLY A 100 8.12 -3.81 -11.47
N ALA A 101 8.23 -2.52 -11.16
CA ALA A 101 8.58 -2.00 -9.83
C ALA A 101 7.80 -0.72 -9.48
N GLY A 102 6.63 -0.52 -10.11
CA GLY A 102 5.69 0.56 -9.77
C GLY A 102 4.85 0.23 -8.52
N GLY A 103 3.94 1.12 -8.14
CA GLY A 103 3.15 0.98 -6.90
C GLY A 103 2.43 -0.37 -6.75
N ALA A 104 1.78 -0.87 -7.81
CA ALA A 104 1.12 -2.17 -7.79
C ALA A 104 2.11 -3.33 -7.62
N ALA A 105 3.23 -3.31 -8.35
CA ALA A 105 4.26 -4.35 -8.25
C ALA A 105 4.90 -4.36 -6.85
N LYS A 106 5.18 -3.19 -6.28
CA LYS A 106 5.67 -3.07 -4.90
C LYS A 106 4.67 -3.65 -3.90
N ALA A 107 3.39 -3.35 -4.03
CA ALA A 107 2.34 -3.88 -3.17
C ALA A 107 2.22 -5.41 -3.25
N ILE A 108 2.25 -5.97 -4.46
CA ILE A 108 2.24 -7.43 -4.69
C ILE A 108 3.50 -8.08 -4.12
N LEU A 109 4.68 -7.49 -4.34
CA LEU A 109 5.95 -8.00 -3.82
C LEU A 109 5.93 -8.08 -2.30
N VAL A 110 5.56 -6.99 -1.63
CA VAL A 110 5.50 -6.95 -0.15
C VAL A 110 4.49 -7.97 0.36
N GLN A 111 3.28 -8.03 -0.22
CA GLN A 111 2.30 -9.00 0.23
C GLN A 111 2.77 -10.45 0.00
N ALA A 112 3.45 -10.73 -1.12
CA ALA A 112 4.01 -12.05 -1.39
C ALA A 112 5.05 -12.46 -0.32
N ILE A 113 5.90 -11.52 0.10
CA ILE A 113 6.89 -11.73 1.18
C ILE A 113 6.18 -12.02 2.51
N LEU A 114 5.20 -11.20 2.89
CA LEU A 114 4.42 -11.39 4.12
C LEU A 114 3.63 -12.71 4.12
N ASP A 115 3.21 -13.17 2.94
CA ASP A 115 2.50 -14.45 2.77
C ASP A 115 3.45 -15.66 2.61
N GLY A 116 4.77 -15.45 2.72
CA GLY A 116 5.79 -16.51 2.79
C GLY A 116 6.22 -17.09 1.43
N VAL A 117 6.27 -16.28 0.37
CA VAL A 117 6.89 -16.65 -0.91
C VAL A 117 8.34 -17.13 -0.68
N SER A 118 8.78 -18.14 -1.44
CA SER A 118 10.14 -18.71 -1.27
C SER A 118 11.21 -17.98 -2.09
N GLN A 119 10.83 -17.42 -3.25
CA GLN A 119 11.75 -16.69 -4.13
C GLN A 119 10.96 -15.72 -5.01
N VAL A 120 11.52 -14.55 -5.29
CA VAL A 120 10.97 -13.61 -6.26
C VAL A 120 12.04 -13.13 -7.23
N SER A 121 11.76 -13.21 -8.53
CA SER A 121 12.56 -12.58 -9.58
C SER A 121 11.79 -11.40 -10.16
N VAL A 122 12.32 -10.19 -10.02
CA VAL A 122 11.74 -8.92 -10.43
C VAL A 122 12.37 -8.50 -11.75
N PHE A 123 11.56 -8.34 -12.80
CA PHE A 123 12.03 -7.86 -14.09
C PHE A 123 11.55 -6.44 -14.32
N VAL A 124 12.47 -5.54 -14.63
CA VAL A 124 12.18 -4.15 -14.99
C VAL A 124 12.85 -3.78 -16.31
N ARG A 125 12.37 -2.72 -16.96
CA ARG A 125 13.07 -2.11 -18.09
C ARG A 125 14.43 -1.58 -17.61
N SER A 126 15.46 -1.59 -18.46
CA SER A 126 16.81 -1.14 -18.11
C SER A 126 16.84 0.25 -17.47
N ALA A 127 16.04 1.20 -18.00
CA ALA A 127 15.90 2.56 -17.46
C ALA A 127 15.30 2.63 -16.03
N SER A 128 14.80 1.52 -15.49
CA SER A 128 14.21 1.43 -14.15
C SER A 128 15.07 0.68 -13.14
N ILE A 129 16.21 0.12 -13.54
CA ILE A 129 17.09 -0.66 -12.65
C ILE A 129 17.60 0.22 -11.51
N GLU A 130 18.18 1.37 -11.82
CA GLU A 130 18.79 2.28 -10.84
C GLU A 130 17.81 2.77 -9.76
N LYS A 131 16.54 2.97 -10.12
CA LYS A 131 15.50 3.36 -9.14
C LYS A 131 14.90 2.17 -8.37
N THR A 132 15.03 0.95 -8.90
CA THR A 132 14.45 -0.25 -8.29
C THR A 132 15.38 -0.84 -7.25
N ARG A 133 16.68 -0.84 -7.53
CA ARG A 133 17.71 -1.44 -6.66
C ARG A 133 17.66 -0.89 -5.21
N PRO A 134 17.63 0.43 -4.95
CA PRO A 134 17.58 0.94 -3.57
C PRO A 134 16.32 0.51 -2.81
N TYR A 135 15.20 0.38 -3.50
CA TYR A 135 13.96 -0.10 -2.89
C TYR A 135 14.06 -1.58 -2.48
N LEU A 136 14.64 -2.44 -3.34
CA LEU A 136 14.82 -3.86 -3.03
C LEU A 136 15.86 -4.05 -1.92
N GLU A 137 16.92 -3.26 -1.87
CA GLU A 137 17.92 -3.28 -0.80
C GLU A 137 17.29 -2.88 0.55
N LYS A 138 16.49 -1.81 0.57
CA LYS A 138 15.72 -1.41 1.76
C LYS A 138 14.81 -2.55 2.20
N LEU A 139 14.07 -3.15 1.28
CA LEU A 139 13.14 -4.24 1.58
C LEU A 139 13.87 -5.48 2.14
N GLN A 140 15.04 -5.82 1.59
CA GLN A 140 15.88 -6.89 2.09
C GLN A 140 16.38 -6.60 3.50
N ASN A 141 16.80 -5.37 3.80
CA ASN A 141 17.26 -5.00 5.14
C ASN A 141 16.14 -5.08 6.18
N GLU A 142 14.90 -4.74 5.80
CA GLU A 142 13.76 -4.72 6.73
C GLU A 142 13.10 -6.10 6.92
N THR A 143 13.17 -6.98 5.92
CA THR A 143 12.45 -8.28 5.94
C THR A 143 13.37 -9.49 6.00
N GLY A 144 14.67 -9.31 5.70
CA GLY A 144 15.61 -10.41 5.44
C GLY A 144 15.38 -11.11 4.08
N PHE A 145 14.34 -10.75 3.33
CA PHE A 145 14.01 -11.39 2.06
C PHE A 145 14.77 -10.74 0.89
N LYS A 146 15.57 -11.53 0.17
CA LYS A 146 16.26 -11.09 -1.03
C LYS A 146 15.43 -11.38 -2.28
N ALA A 147 15.06 -10.34 -3.01
CA ALA A 147 14.49 -10.47 -4.36
C ALA A 147 15.60 -10.35 -5.41
N ASP A 148 15.54 -11.18 -6.44
CA ASP A 148 16.48 -11.15 -7.57
C ASP A 148 16.00 -10.09 -8.58
N LEU A 149 16.86 -9.14 -8.99
CA LEU A 149 16.55 -8.08 -9.97
C LEU A 149 17.27 -8.32 -11.31
#